data_AF-A0A956VNU1-F1
#
_entry.id   AF-A0A956VNU1-F1
#
_cell.length_a   1.000
_cell.length_b   1.000
_cell.length_c   1.000
_cell.angle_alpha   90.00
_cell.angle_beta   90.00
_cell.angle_gamma   90.00
#
_symmetry.space_group_name_H-M   'P 1'
#
loop_
_entity.id
_entity.type
_entity.pdbx_description
1 polymer ?
#
loop_
_entity_poly.entity_id
_entity_poly.type
_entity_poly.pdbx_seq_one_letter_code
_entity_poly.pdbx_strand_id
1 'polypeptide(L)' 'VEDIRLVADEAGLPMTQMAIAWVLANPAITAPIIGASRPEQLRDSINASIEPLSSDVKERLDDITEEYRMGDAVR' A
#
# COMPACT_ATOMS: atom_id res chain seq x y z
N VAL A 1 11.61 3.55 4.24
CA VAL A 1 10.48 4.23 3.55
C VAL A 1 10.88 4.66 2.14
N GLU A 2 12.14 5.04 1.97
CA GLU A 2 12.78 5.44 0.72
C GLU A 2 12.65 4.39 -0.38
N ASP A 3 12.85 3.12 -0.06
CA ASP A 3 12.73 2.02 -1.04
C ASP A 3 11.29 1.89 -1.57
N ILE A 4 10.30 2.01 -0.69
CA ILE A 4 8.88 2.00 -1.07
C ILE A 4 8.58 3.19 -1.99
N ARG A 5 9.14 4.37 -1.70
CA ARG A 5 8.98 5.56 -2.55
C ARG A 5 9.55 5.33 -3.95
N LEU A 6 10.72 4.69 -4.07
CA LEU A 6 11.30 4.36 -5.38
C LEU A 6 10.38 3.43 -6.18
N VAL A 7 9.83 2.40 -5.54
CA VAL A 7 8.87 1.49 -6.19
C VAL A 7 7.60 2.24 -6.61
N ALA A 8 7.12 3.17 -5.79
CA ALA A 8 5.95 4.00 -6.12
C ALA A 8 6.21 4.93 -7.32
N ASP A 9 7.37 5.57 -7.37
CA ASP A 9 7.78 6.42 -8.48
C ASP A 9 7.92 5.61 -9.78
N GLU A 10 8.50 4.41 -9.72
CA GLU A 10 8.62 3.48 -10.87
C GLU A 10 7.26 3.00 -11.37
N ALA A 11 6.31 2.75 -10.46
CA ALA A 11 4.94 2.34 -10.78
C ALA A 11 4.05 3.52 -11.21
N GLY A 12 4.52 4.77 -11.08
CA GLY A 12 3.73 5.98 -11.37
C GLY A 12 2.58 6.20 -10.40
N LEU A 13 2.64 5.64 -9.19
CA LEU A 13 1.57 5.70 -8.20
C LEU A 13 1.90 6.65 -7.04
N PRO A 14 0.94 7.48 -6.57
CA PRO A 14 1.10 8.19 -5.32
C PRO A 14 1.32 7.22 -4.15
N MET A 15 2.19 7.57 -3.20
CA MET A 15 2.50 6.75 -2.01
C MET A 15 1.25 6.32 -1.23
N THR A 16 0.27 7.20 -1.08
CA THR A 16 -1.00 6.89 -0.39
C THR A 16 -1.77 5.80 -1.14
N GLN A 17 -1.84 5.90 -2.47
CA GLN A 17 -2.53 4.90 -3.29
C GLN A 17 -1.80 3.57 -3.27
N MET A 18 -0.46 3.60 -3.38
CA MET A 18 0.40 2.43 -3.28
C MET A 18 0.15 1.65 -1.98
N ALA A 19 0.15 2.35 -0.83
CA ALA A 19 -0.05 1.72 0.47
C ALA A 19 -1.44 1.06 0.58
N ILE A 20 -2.50 1.75 0.14
CA ILE A 20 -3.87 1.23 0.20
C ILE A 20 -4.06 0.05 -0.75
N ALA A 21 -3.57 0.17 -1.99
CA ALA A 21 -3.63 -0.90 -2.97
C ALA A 21 -2.86 -2.15 -2.51
N TRP A 22 -1.72 -1.98 -1.82
CA TRP A 22 -0.91 -3.10 -1.33
C TRP A 22 -1.66 -3.90 -0.25
N VAL A 23 -2.35 -3.19 0.65
CA VAL A 23 -3.25 -3.81 1.64
C VAL A 23 -4.41 -4.53 0.95
N LEU A 24 -5.05 -3.91 -0.04
CA LEU A 24 -6.16 -4.51 -0.80
C LEU A 24 -5.74 -5.71 -1.65
N ALA A 25 -4.47 -5.81 -2.03
CA ALA A 25 -3.95 -6.93 -2.81
C ALA A 25 -3.77 -8.22 -1.98
N ASN A 26 -3.97 -8.17 -0.66
CA ASN A 26 -4.00 -9.35 0.18
C ASN A 26 -5.40 -10.00 0.16
N PRO A 27 -5.54 -11.25 -0.32
CA PRO A 27 -6.84 -11.91 -0.43
C PRO A 27 -7.52 -12.18 0.93
N ALA A 28 -6.78 -12.14 2.04
CA ALA A 28 -7.35 -12.25 3.38
C ALA A 28 -8.02 -10.96 3.88
N ILE A 29 -7.83 -9.83 3.18
CA ILE A 29 -8.33 -8.52 3.60
C ILE A 29 -9.59 -8.16 2.81
N THR A 30 -10.70 -8.00 3.52
CA THR A 30 -11.97 -7.56 2.91
C THR A 30 -12.00 -6.06 2.66
N ALA A 31 -11.51 -5.25 3.61
CA ALA A 31 -11.49 -3.80 3.51
C ALA A 31 -10.41 -3.17 4.41
N PRO A 32 -9.61 -2.21 3.91
CA PRO A 32 -8.71 -1.42 4.72
C PRO A 32 -9.48 -0.35 5.52
N ILE A 33 -8.98 -0.02 6.71
CA ILE A 33 -9.47 1.12 7.48
C ILE A 33 -8.65 2.35 7.07
N ILE A 34 -9.32 3.37 6.54
CA ILE A 34 -8.69 4.61 6.09
C ILE A 34 -9.14 5.80 6.93
N GLY A 35 -8.23 6.73 7.20
CA GLY A 35 -8.53 8.04 7.77
C GLY A 35 -8.43 9.12 6.71
N ALA A 36 -9.48 9.92 6.55
CA ALA A 36 -9.48 11.08 5.65
C ALA A 36 -10.02 12.30 6.39
N SER A 37 -9.19 13.33 6.57
CA SER A 37 -9.60 14.63 7.12
C SER A 37 -10.01 15.62 6.04
N ARG A 38 -9.76 15.28 4.76
CA ARG A 38 -10.13 16.09 3.60
C ARG A 38 -10.69 15.22 2.46
N PRO A 39 -11.62 15.74 1.64
CA PRO A 39 -12.26 14.97 0.55
C PRO A 39 -11.28 14.39 -0.48
N GLU A 40 -10.18 15.09 -0.77
CA GLU A 40 -9.15 14.62 -1.71
C GLU A 40 -8.51 13.30 -1.27
N GLN A 41 -8.31 13.08 0.03
CA GLN A 41 -7.74 11.83 0.56
C GLN A 41 -8.67 10.64 0.36
N LEU A 42 -9.99 10.89 0.40
CA LEU A 42 -10.99 9.86 0.11
C LEU A 42 -10.95 9.48 -1.38
N ARG A 43 -10.76 10.45 -2.27
CA ARG A 43 -10.61 10.18 -3.71
C ARG A 43 -9.39 9.30 -4.00
N ASP A 44 -8.25 9.58 -3.36
CA ASP A 44 -7.05 8.75 -3.50
C ASP A 44 -7.31 7.32 -3.02
N SER A 45 -7.99 7.17 -1.89
CA SER A 45 -8.33 5.85 -1.33
C SER A 45 -9.27 5.04 -2.23
N ILE A 46 -10.22 5.72 -2.89
CA ILE A 46 -11.13 5.10 -3.86
C ILE A 46 -10.38 4.70 -5.13
N ASN A 47 -9.51 5.57 -5.66
CA ASN A 47 -8.74 5.24 -6.87
C ASN A 47 -7.85 4.00 -6.65
N ALA A 48 -7.25 3.87 -5.47
CA ALA A 48 -6.46 2.70 -5.10
C ALA A 48 -7.24 1.37 -5.09
N SER A 49 -8.57 1.39 -4.97
CA SER A 49 -9.39 0.17 -5.05
C SER A 49 -9.85 -0.17 -6.46
N ILE A 50 -9.81 0.80 -7.37
CA ILE A 50 -10.21 0.64 -8.77
C ILE A 50 -9.03 0.21 -9.65
N GLU A 51 -7.81 0.62 -9.28
CA GLU A 51 -6.56 0.31 -9.99
C GLU A 51 -5.73 -0.68 -9.17
N PRO A 52 -5.85 -2.00 -9.41
CA PRO A 52 -5.13 -3.00 -8.63
C PRO A 52 -3.63 -2.95 -8.92
N LEU A 53 -2.84 -3.21 -7.88
CA LEU A 53 -1.40 -3.38 -7.99
C LEU A 53 -1.04 -4.58 -8.86
N SER A 54 0.01 -4.43 -9.67
CA SER A 54 0.60 -5.58 -10.37
C SER A 54 1.24 -6.55 -9.37
N SER A 55 1.29 -7.83 -9.75
CA SER A 55 1.93 -8.88 -8.95
C SER A 55 3.36 -8.55 -8.59
N ASP A 56 4.14 -8.08 -9.56
CA ASP A 56 5.57 -7.83 -9.41
C ASP A 56 5.84 -6.68 -8.45
N VAL A 57 5.01 -5.64 -8.48
CA VAL A 57 5.12 -4.52 -7.54
C VAL A 57 4.69 -4.96 -6.15
N LYS A 58 3.62 -5.75 -6.03
CA LYS A 58 3.20 -6.33 -4.75
C LYS A 58 4.30 -7.19 -4.13
N GLU A 59 4.94 -8.07 -4.90
CA GLU A 59 6.05 -8.92 -4.42
C GLU A 59 7.24 -8.08 -3.95
N ARG A 60 7.65 -7.06 -4.70
CA ARG A 60 8.71 -6.15 -4.27
C ARG A 60 8.39 -5.43 -2.96
N LEU A 61 7.16 -4.96 -2.80
CA LEU A 61 6.70 -4.37 -1.54
C LEU A 61 6.66 -5.42 -0.42
N ASP A 62 6.35 -6.66 -0.75
CA ASP A 62 6.33 -7.73 0.23
C ASP A 62 7.71 -7.99 0.82
N ASP A 63 8.72 -8.05 -0.05
CA ASP A 63 10.12 -8.23 0.33
C ASP A 63 10.65 -7.04 1.16
N ILE A 64 10.40 -5.80 0.70
CA ILE A 64 10.84 -4.58 1.39
C ILE A 64 10.24 -4.49 2.81
N THR A 65 9.01 -4.97 2.98
CA THR A 65 8.27 -4.82 4.24
C THR A 65 8.44 -6.00 5.19
N GLU A 66 9.04 -7.11 4.77
CA GLU A 66 9.06 -8.38 5.51
C GLU A 66 9.55 -8.23 6.96
N GLU A 67 10.69 -7.56 7.15
CA GLU A 67 11.30 -7.34 8.47
C GLU A 67 10.39 -6.58 9.45
N TYR A 68 9.51 -5.72 8.94
CA TYR A 68 8.69 -4.80 9.74
C TYR A 68 7.32 -5.37 10.13
N ARG A 69 6.90 -6.52 9.57
CA ARG A 69 5.55 -7.07 9.75
C ARG A 69 5.26 -7.63 11.14
N MET A 70 6.31 -7.94 11.90
CA MET A 70 6.16 -8.59 13.21
C MET A 70 6.02 -7.60 14.36
N GLY A 71 6.06 -6.28 14.06
CA GLY A 71 6.00 -5.21 15.05
C GLY A 71 7.23 -5.14 15.95
N ASP A 72 7.34 -4.08 16.75
CA ASP A 72 8.45 -3.88 17.71
C ASP A 72 8.34 -4.76 18.96
N ALA A 73 7.38 -5.69 18.98
CA ALA A 73 7.14 -6.56 20.12
C ALA A 73 8.27 -7.59 20.22
N VAL A 74 9.06 -7.51 21.30
CA VAL A 74 9.97 -8.58 21.69
C VAL A 74 9.14 -9.84 21.91
N ARG A 75 9.27 -10.80 20.99
CA ARG A 75 8.71 -12.15 21.17
C ARG A 75 9.42 -12.88 22.29
#